data_AF-A0A1B0BYG7-F1
#
_entry.id   AF-A0A1B0BYG7-F1
#
_cell.length_a   1.000
_cell.length_b   1.000
_cell.length_c   1.000
_cell.angle_alpha   90.00
_cell.angle_beta   90.00
_cell.angle_gamma   90.00
#
_symmetry.space_group_name_H-M   'P 1'
#
loop_
_entity.id
_entity.type
_entity.pdbx_description
1 polymer ?
#
loop_
_entity_poly.entity_id
_entity_poly.type
_entity_poly.pdbx_seq_one_letter_code
_entity_poly.pdbx_strand_id
1 'polypeptide(L)'
;MQMKFKILNLKSEKMDENLNEEIKDDTTQTKSQKESSAGRDDESDEKADEGKKQEEEAEKEAEAKKEKGSEGEKKEIVKSRFKYMPNATTISMDIPHLFPKVYKFLFNMVKDIDIEINRVGPSFNYHPSVYYNKTFTFHSLYINYFIRKHLAAKHDVELRDRRAEQVIEHSECFETGANPKLKAAIEKHYKIFTDRNTKAIDIPYSIKVVSLSHAISFRERVPETEFDTYYDNLLAIVKYLDSLVYNMVEINPKIDCEYFRAEPNIIFDGEVVFQIKVSKLKSLDRNREVISSRRFVQLLLYSFAYYKLTGKKILKLVIYNPLLNYEYVMELDDIDYELFEVALDKDVTAFQIKYPMLYESDDSDETGSDNKEKVDE
;
A
#
# COMPACT_ATOMS: atom_id res chain seq x y z
N MET A 1 13.20 17.56 35.84
CA MET A 1 11.95 18.36 35.89
C MET A 1 10.89 17.61 35.09
N GLN A 2 9.86 17.04 35.72
CA GLN A 2 8.89 16.19 35.01
C GLN A 2 7.86 17.04 34.25
N MET A 3 7.88 16.99 32.91
CA MET A 3 6.81 17.56 32.09
C MET A 3 5.60 16.61 32.08
N LYS A 4 4.45 17.09 32.56
CA LYS A 4 3.17 16.38 32.41
C LYS A 4 2.67 16.55 30.98
N PHE A 5 2.62 15.46 30.21
CA PHE A 5 1.96 15.45 28.90
C PHE A 5 0.49 15.83 29.05
N LYS A 6 0.12 17.00 28.51
CA LYS A 6 -1.27 17.45 28.44
C LYS A 6 -1.91 16.90 27.18
N ILE A 7 -2.16 15.58 27.20
CA ILE A 7 -2.72 14.81 26.08
C ILE A 7 -4.00 15.48 25.55
N LEU A 8 -4.20 15.37 24.23
CA LEU A 8 -5.43 15.66 23.50
C LEU A 8 -6.68 15.48 24.37
N ASN A 9 -7.51 16.52 24.43
CA ASN A 9 -8.73 16.51 25.21
C ASN A 9 -9.81 15.71 24.46
N LEU A 10 -9.69 14.38 24.50
CA LEU A 10 -10.56 13.39 23.87
C LEU A 10 -11.98 13.47 24.46
N LYS A 11 -12.73 14.49 24.05
CA LYS A 11 -14.15 14.64 24.36
C LYS A 11 -14.91 13.50 23.70
N SER A 12 -15.60 12.70 24.50
CA SER A 12 -16.66 11.82 24.03
C SER A 12 -17.89 12.67 23.68
N GLU A 13 -17.89 13.28 22.50
CA GLU A 13 -19.08 13.94 21.95
C GLU A 13 -19.93 12.91 21.19
N LYS A 14 -21.23 12.94 21.49
CA LYS A 14 -22.20 11.90 21.13
C LYS A 14 -22.57 11.96 19.64
N MET A 15 -22.53 10.82 18.94
CA MET A 15 -23.28 10.59 17.70
C MET A 15 -23.69 9.10 17.56
N ASP A 16 -24.44 8.60 18.55
CA ASP A 16 -24.91 7.19 18.63
C ASP A 16 -26.45 7.07 18.78
N GLU A 17 -27.22 8.11 18.42
CA GLU A 17 -28.68 8.20 18.70
C GLU A 17 -29.57 8.27 17.44
N ASN A 18 -29.05 7.99 16.22
CA ASN A 18 -29.78 8.25 14.96
C ASN A 18 -29.72 7.11 13.91
N LEU A 19 -29.67 5.84 14.36
CA LEU A 19 -29.64 4.64 13.48
C LEU A 19 -30.66 3.54 13.84
N ASN A 20 -31.66 3.85 14.68
CA ASN A 20 -32.75 2.94 15.04
C ASN A 20 -34.11 3.58 14.78
N GLU A 21 -34.60 3.51 13.54
CA GLU A 21 -36.05 3.44 13.25
C GLU A 21 -36.30 2.87 11.84
N GLU A 22 -37.42 2.18 11.67
CA GLU A 22 -37.94 1.59 10.43
C GLU A 22 -37.04 0.60 9.63
N ILE A 23 -36.89 -0.62 10.14
CA ILE A 23 -37.06 -1.80 9.27
C ILE A 23 -38.49 -2.30 9.47
N LYS A 24 -39.29 -2.33 8.40
CA LYS A 24 -40.61 -2.95 8.40
C LYS A 24 -40.49 -4.38 7.84
N ASP A 25 -41.04 -5.35 8.56
CA ASP A 25 -41.23 -6.71 8.04
C ASP A 25 -42.21 -6.71 6.86
N ASP A 26 -41.83 -7.40 5.78
CA ASP A 26 -42.77 -7.85 4.75
C ASP A 26 -42.42 -9.30 4.36
N THR A 27 -42.94 -10.26 5.16
CA THR A 27 -42.60 -11.69 5.04
C THR A 27 -43.62 -12.42 4.18
N THR A 28 -43.45 -12.38 2.86
CA THR A 28 -44.30 -13.14 1.94
C THR A 28 -43.91 -14.62 1.93
N GLN A 29 -44.84 -15.49 2.34
CA GLN A 29 -44.67 -16.94 2.28
C GLN A 29 -44.81 -17.47 0.84
N THR A 30 -43.86 -18.31 0.41
CA THR A 30 -44.20 -19.41 -0.51
C THR A 30 -43.34 -20.64 -0.22
N LYS A 31 -43.97 -21.75 0.15
CA LYS A 31 -43.35 -23.10 0.15
C LYS A 31 -44.02 -23.96 -0.92
N SER A 32 -43.26 -24.89 -1.47
CA SER A 32 -43.67 -25.74 -2.58
C SER A 32 -44.64 -26.86 -2.18
N GLN A 33 -45.50 -27.24 -3.12
CA GLN A 33 -46.06 -28.60 -3.22
C GLN A 33 -45.79 -29.15 -4.63
N LYS A 34 -45.77 -30.49 -4.74
CA LYS A 34 -45.33 -31.22 -5.94
C LYS A 34 -46.04 -32.58 -6.02
N GLU A 35 -46.94 -32.73 -7.00
CA GLU A 35 -47.61 -33.97 -7.44
C GLU A 35 -48.24 -33.67 -8.83
N SER A 36 -48.51 -34.61 -9.75
CA SER A 36 -47.95 -35.95 -10.04
C SER A 36 -48.47 -36.44 -11.41
N SER A 37 -47.98 -37.59 -11.92
CA SER A 37 -48.50 -38.37 -13.09
C SER A 37 -48.37 -37.72 -14.49
N ALA A 38 -48.42 -38.43 -15.64
CA ALA A 38 -48.05 -39.82 -16.01
C ALA A 38 -48.02 -39.97 -17.56
N GLY A 39 -47.39 -41.03 -18.10
CA GLY A 39 -47.16 -41.26 -19.55
C GLY A 39 -45.66 -41.36 -19.87
N ARG A 40 -45.02 -42.46 -20.28
CA ARG A 40 -45.40 -43.74 -20.95
C ARG A 40 -45.86 -43.61 -22.40
N ASP A 41 -45.36 -44.40 -23.37
CA ASP A 41 -44.16 -45.28 -23.46
C ASP A 41 -43.48 -44.96 -24.84
N ASP A 42 -42.56 -45.67 -25.53
CA ASP A 42 -41.89 -46.98 -25.39
C ASP A 42 -40.60 -47.02 -26.29
N GLU A 43 -40.00 -48.21 -26.49
CA GLU A 43 -39.08 -48.73 -27.57
C GLU A 43 -38.14 -47.76 -28.36
N SER A 44 -36.84 -48.03 -28.57
CA SER A 44 -35.97 -49.22 -28.36
C SER A 44 -34.53 -48.78 -27.91
N ASP A 45 -33.36 -49.44 -28.04
CA ASP A 45 -32.89 -50.65 -28.78
C ASP A 45 -31.57 -51.23 -28.16
N GLU A 46 -30.94 -52.20 -28.84
CA GLU A 46 -29.67 -52.89 -28.50
C GLU A 46 -28.47 -52.44 -29.41
N LYS A 47 -27.16 -52.75 -29.25
CA LYS A 47 -26.35 -53.52 -28.26
C LYS A 47 -24.83 -53.17 -28.36
N ALA A 48 -24.06 -53.71 -27.39
CA ALA A 48 -22.61 -54.05 -27.30
C ALA A 48 -21.60 -53.62 -28.40
N ASP A 49 -20.32 -53.27 -28.13
CA ASP A 49 -19.33 -53.59 -27.06
C ASP A 49 -18.53 -54.91 -27.21
N GLU A 50 -17.28 -54.89 -26.70
CA GLU A 50 -16.23 -55.93 -26.65
C GLU A 50 -15.62 -56.39 -28.00
N GLY A 51 -14.33 -56.81 -28.13
CA GLY A 51 -13.19 -56.99 -27.21
C GLY A 51 -11.94 -57.47 -28.03
N LYS A 52 -10.83 -58.04 -27.52
CA LYS A 52 -10.17 -58.21 -26.19
C LYS A 52 -8.85 -59.01 -26.40
N LYS A 53 -7.90 -59.01 -25.42
CA LYS A 53 -6.76 -59.98 -25.24
C LYS A 53 -5.57 -59.94 -26.25
N GLN A 54 -4.34 -60.45 -25.99
CA GLN A 54 -3.70 -61.17 -24.86
C GLN A 54 -2.14 -61.04 -24.86
N GLU A 55 -1.47 -61.24 -23.70
CA GLU A 55 -0.05 -61.72 -23.44
C GLU A 55 1.17 -60.98 -24.10
N GLU A 56 2.43 -60.97 -23.61
CA GLU A 56 3.20 -61.53 -22.44
C GLU A 56 3.96 -60.34 -21.76
N GLU A 57 4.27 -60.24 -20.45
CA GLU A 57 5.27 -60.93 -19.58
C GLU A 57 6.74 -60.96 -20.12
N ALA A 58 7.82 -60.68 -19.35
CA ALA A 58 8.00 -60.38 -17.91
C ALA A 58 9.31 -59.58 -17.59
N GLU A 59 9.43 -59.08 -16.33
CA GLU A 59 10.65 -58.82 -15.52
C GLU A 59 11.78 -57.86 -16.05
N LYS A 60 12.41 -56.95 -15.28
CA LYS A 60 12.46 -56.57 -13.83
C LYS A 60 12.51 -55.03 -13.76
N GLU A 61 11.88 -54.30 -12.84
CA GLU A 61 11.87 -54.34 -11.37
C GLU A 61 13.22 -54.04 -10.68
N ALA A 62 13.41 -52.77 -10.30
CA ALA A 62 14.14 -52.33 -9.10
C ALA A 62 13.87 -50.83 -8.80
N GLU A 63 12.93 -50.57 -7.87
CA GLU A 63 12.94 -49.51 -6.83
C GLU A 63 13.22 -48.01 -7.14
N ALA A 64 12.57 -47.03 -6.49
CA ALA A 64 11.36 -47.09 -5.66
C ALA A 64 10.67 -45.70 -5.48
N LYS A 65 9.33 -45.71 -5.60
CA LYS A 65 8.32 -45.02 -4.76
C LYS A 65 8.44 -43.51 -4.43
N LYS A 66 7.32 -42.84 -4.71
CA LYS A 66 6.69 -41.72 -3.96
C LYS A 66 7.33 -40.32 -4.10
N GLU A 67 6.60 -39.23 -3.87
CA GLU A 67 5.21 -39.07 -3.34
C GLU A 67 4.44 -37.97 -4.14
N LYS A 68 3.10 -37.95 -4.01
CA LYS A 68 2.30 -36.75 -4.36
C LYS A 68 2.64 -35.62 -3.38
N GLY A 69 2.83 -34.39 -3.86
CA GLY A 69 3.10 -33.23 -2.99
C GLY A 69 2.70 -31.89 -3.60
N SER A 70 1.61 -31.33 -3.09
CA SER A 70 1.19 -29.91 -3.18
C SER A 70 1.44 -29.15 -4.50
N GLU A 71 0.36 -28.91 -5.25
CA GLU A 71 0.11 -27.55 -5.70
C GLU A 71 -0.02 -26.66 -4.45
N GLY A 72 0.82 -25.63 -4.35
CA GLY A 72 0.87 -24.72 -3.21
C GLY A 72 1.63 -23.47 -3.61
N GLU A 73 1.06 -22.30 -3.31
CA GLU A 73 1.54 -21.01 -3.81
C GLU A 73 3.02 -20.76 -3.48
N LYS A 74 3.91 -20.89 -4.47
CA LYS A 74 5.24 -20.29 -4.40
C LYS A 74 5.13 -18.79 -4.61
N LYS A 75 4.76 -18.08 -3.54
CA LYS A 75 5.17 -16.68 -3.36
C LYS A 75 6.71 -16.70 -3.25
N GLU A 76 7.36 -16.50 -4.39
CA GLU A 76 8.81 -16.55 -4.49
C GLU A 76 9.42 -15.42 -3.66
N ILE A 77 10.04 -15.80 -2.54
CA ILE A 77 10.73 -14.85 -1.67
C ILE A 77 11.98 -14.38 -2.41
N VAL A 78 11.89 -13.22 -3.05
CA VAL A 78 13.00 -12.54 -3.73
C VAL A 78 14.15 -12.40 -2.74
N LYS A 79 15.14 -13.29 -2.85
CA LYS A 79 16.35 -13.25 -2.03
C LYS A 79 17.17 -12.04 -2.46
N SER A 80 17.05 -10.96 -1.70
CA SER A 80 17.78 -9.72 -2.00
C SER A 80 19.28 -10.01 -2.14
N ARG A 81 19.82 -9.69 -3.32
CA ARG A 81 21.26 -9.64 -3.61
C ARG A 81 21.99 -8.57 -2.76
N PHE A 82 21.24 -7.72 -2.07
CA PHE A 82 21.68 -6.45 -1.53
C PHE A 82 21.30 -6.32 -0.03
N LYS A 83 22.31 -6.29 0.86
CA LYS A 83 22.11 -6.26 2.34
C LYS A 83 21.34 -5.01 2.81
N TYR A 84 21.46 -3.90 2.10
CA TYR A 84 20.62 -2.71 2.32
C TYR A 84 19.95 -2.26 1.02
N MET A 85 18.63 -2.17 1.04
CA MET A 85 17.81 -1.65 -0.05
C MET A 85 17.36 -0.22 0.31
N PRO A 86 17.79 0.83 -0.42
CA PRO A 86 17.27 2.19 -0.21
C PRO A 86 15.78 2.26 -0.55
N ASN A 87 15.08 3.30 -0.07
CA ASN A 87 13.72 3.60 -0.54
C ASN A 87 13.79 4.33 -1.89
N ALA A 88 12.77 4.16 -2.75
CA ALA A 88 12.63 4.92 -3.99
C ALA A 88 12.64 6.46 -3.77
N THR A 89 12.12 6.93 -2.63
CA THR A 89 12.21 8.34 -2.20
C THR A 89 13.66 8.82 -2.07
N THR A 90 14.54 7.98 -1.54
CA THR A 90 15.95 8.32 -1.28
C THR A 90 16.78 8.37 -2.55
N ILE A 91 16.45 7.52 -3.52
CA ILE A 91 17.00 7.58 -4.88
C ILE A 91 16.52 8.84 -5.63
N SER A 92 15.22 9.16 -5.55
CA SER A 92 14.60 10.22 -6.39
C SER A 92 14.68 11.64 -5.83
N MET A 93 14.69 11.80 -4.51
CA MET A 93 14.59 13.11 -3.85
C MET A 93 15.71 13.37 -2.84
N ASP A 94 15.95 12.44 -1.90
CA ASP A 94 16.74 12.77 -0.71
C ASP A 94 18.24 12.97 -1.04
N ILE A 95 18.83 12.07 -1.84
CA ILE A 95 20.27 12.09 -2.13
C ILE A 95 20.61 11.72 -3.59
N PRO A 96 20.11 12.47 -4.60
CA PRO A 96 20.29 12.14 -6.03
C PRO A 96 21.76 12.10 -6.49
N HIS A 97 22.70 12.71 -5.75
CA HIS A 97 24.13 12.65 -6.05
C HIS A 97 24.79 11.30 -5.68
N LEU A 98 24.11 10.43 -4.91
CA LEU A 98 24.54 9.05 -4.68
C LEU A 98 24.10 8.10 -5.80
N PHE A 99 23.10 8.49 -6.59
CA PHE A 99 22.53 7.71 -7.68
C PHE A 99 22.62 8.48 -9.02
N PRO A 100 23.81 8.94 -9.44
CA PRO A 100 23.94 9.90 -10.54
C PRO A 100 23.64 9.32 -11.94
N LYS A 101 23.86 8.01 -12.17
CA LYS A 101 23.52 7.36 -13.45
C LYS A 101 22.02 7.13 -13.53
N VAL A 102 21.42 6.65 -12.43
CA VAL A 102 19.97 6.48 -12.25
C VAL A 102 19.25 7.82 -12.43
N TYR A 103 19.71 8.87 -11.76
CA TYR A 103 19.12 10.21 -11.87
C TYR A 103 19.26 10.78 -13.28
N LYS A 104 20.41 10.58 -13.94
CA LYS A 104 20.60 10.99 -15.34
C LYS A 104 19.69 10.22 -16.30
N PHE A 105 19.54 8.92 -16.13
CA PHE A 105 18.65 8.08 -16.94
C PHE A 105 17.18 8.50 -16.77
N LEU A 106 16.69 8.55 -15.53
CA LEU A 106 15.33 8.96 -15.21
C LEU A 106 15.01 10.39 -15.66
N PHE A 107 15.94 11.33 -15.48
CA PHE A 107 15.76 12.70 -15.99
C PHE A 107 15.79 12.77 -17.52
N ASN A 108 16.63 11.97 -18.19
CA ASN A 108 16.67 11.88 -19.65
C ASN A 108 15.40 11.26 -20.26
N MET A 109 14.70 10.41 -19.51
CA MET A 109 13.42 9.82 -19.92
C MET A 109 12.29 10.87 -19.92
N VAL A 110 12.17 11.67 -18.85
CA VAL A 110 11.04 12.62 -18.68
C VAL A 110 11.37 14.09 -18.95
N LYS A 111 12.48 14.40 -19.62
CA LYS A 111 12.84 15.78 -19.97
C LYS A 111 12.03 16.35 -21.14
N ASP A 112 11.57 15.49 -22.05
CA ASP A 112 10.88 15.86 -23.29
C ASP A 112 9.39 15.43 -23.30
N ILE A 113 8.93 14.72 -22.26
CA ILE A 113 7.53 14.28 -22.14
C ILE A 113 6.70 15.43 -21.55
N ASP A 114 5.64 15.80 -22.27
CA ASP A 114 4.68 16.82 -21.81
C ASP A 114 3.90 16.37 -20.56
N ILE A 115 3.50 17.35 -19.74
CA ILE A 115 2.72 17.11 -18.52
C ILE A 115 1.34 17.74 -18.73
N GLU A 116 0.31 16.91 -18.85
CA GLU A 116 -1.07 17.38 -18.91
C GLU A 116 -1.49 17.89 -17.51
N ILE A 117 -2.16 19.04 -17.45
CA ILE A 117 -2.51 19.72 -16.19
C ILE A 117 -4.03 19.91 -16.10
N ASN A 118 -4.71 18.88 -15.61
CA ASN A 118 -6.16 18.83 -15.55
C ASN A 118 -6.70 19.44 -14.25
N ARG A 119 -7.58 20.44 -14.37
CA ARG A 119 -8.29 21.00 -13.21
C ARG A 119 -9.58 20.21 -12.97
N VAL A 120 -9.48 19.22 -12.09
CA VAL A 120 -10.54 18.24 -11.81
C VAL A 120 -11.60 18.72 -10.80
N GLY A 121 -11.51 19.96 -10.30
CA GLY A 121 -12.46 20.49 -9.33
C GLY A 121 -12.14 21.88 -8.73
N PRO A 122 -12.92 22.31 -7.72
CA PRO A 122 -12.67 23.54 -6.97
C PRO A 122 -11.44 23.41 -6.09
N SER A 123 -10.79 24.55 -5.78
CA SER A 123 -9.54 24.60 -5.01
C SER A 123 -9.81 25.09 -3.59
N PHE A 124 -9.31 24.39 -2.56
CA PHE A 124 -9.69 24.62 -1.16
C PHE A 124 -8.61 25.31 -0.35
N ASN A 125 -9.01 25.94 0.76
CA ASN A 125 -8.10 26.36 1.82
C ASN A 125 -8.01 25.27 2.91
N TYR A 126 -6.86 25.20 3.59
CA TYR A 126 -6.78 24.45 4.85
C TYR A 126 -7.67 25.13 5.91
N HIS A 127 -8.17 24.37 6.87
CA HIS A 127 -8.83 24.93 8.05
C HIS A 127 -7.82 25.77 8.87
N PRO A 128 -8.22 26.86 9.55
CA PRO A 128 -7.31 27.69 10.33
C PRO A 128 -6.49 26.92 11.39
N SER A 129 -7.03 25.85 11.97
CA SER A 129 -6.28 24.99 12.90
C SER A 129 -5.02 24.37 12.28
N VAL A 130 -5.03 24.04 10.98
CA VAL A 130 -3.83 23.54 10.28
C VAL A 130 -2.73 24.61 10.22
N TYR A 131 -3.11 25.87 10.00
CA TYR A 131 -2.17 26.99 9.99
C TYR A 131 -1.64 27.31 11.39
N TYR A 132 -2.51 27.44 12.39
CA TYR A 132 -2.11 27.80 13.76
C TYR A 132 -1.29 26.70 14.43
N ASN A 133 -1.68 25.43 14.26
CA ASN A 133 -0.99 24.28 14.86
C ASN A 133 0.15 23.75 13.97
N LYS A 134 0.35 24.33 12.78
CA LYS A 134 1.39 24.01 11.78
C LYS A 134 1.35 22.55 11.27
N THR A 135 0.22 21.87 11.40
CA THR A 135 0.03 20.43 11.16
C THR A 135 -0.06 20.04 9.68
N PHE A 136 0.55 20.78 8.77
CA PHE A 136 0.46 20.58 7.31
C PHE A 136 0.83 19.15 6.88
N THR A 137 1.87 18.54 7.46
CA THR A 137 2.26 17.15 7.18
C THR A 137 1.15 16.19 7.61
N PHE A 138 0.64 16.31 8.83
CA PHE A 138 -0.42 15.44 9.37
C PHE A 138 -1.74 15.58 8.62
N HIS A 139 -2.13 16.80 8.20
CA HIS A 139 -3.26 16.99 7.29
C HIS A 139 -3.01 16.34 5.91
N SER A 140 -1.78 16.39 5.41
CA SER A 140 -1.43 15.74 4.12
C SER A 140 -1.48 14.22 4.21
N LEU A 141 -1.07 13.65 5.35
CA LEU A 141 -1.20 12.23 5.67
C LEU A 141 -2.68 11.84 5.84
N TYR A 142 -3.46 12.59 6.61
CA TYR A 142 -4.90 12.37 6.77
C TYR A 142 -5.64 12.29 5.43
N ILE A 143 -5.45 13.27 4.53
CA ILE A 143 -6.08 13.27 3.20
C ILE A 143 -5.63 12.08 2.34
N ASN A 144 -4.36 11.67 2.44
CA ASN A 144 -3.86 10.47 1.78
C ASN A 144 -4.59 9.20 2.29
N TYR A 145 -4.72 9.02 3.61
CA TYR A 145 -5.45 7.90 4.20
C TYR A 145 -6.96 7.95 3.91
N PHE A 146 -7.55 9.15 3.79
CA PHE A 146 -8.94 9.34 3.37
C PHE A 146 -9.19 8.84 1.94
N ILE A 147 -8.34 9.25 0.99
CA ILE A 147 -8.42 8.80 -0.41
C ILE A 147 -8.23 7.29 -0.52
N ARG A 148 -7.27 6.71 0.21
CA ARG A 148 -7.08 5.24 0.28
C ARG A 148 -8.34 4.52 0.76
N LYS A 149 -8.95 5.00 1.84
CA LYS A 149 -10.18 4.41 2.40
C LYS A 149 -11.36 4.51 1.43
N HIS A 150 -11.50 5.63 0.73
CA HIS A 150 -12.56 5.83 -0.24
C HIS A 150 -12.44 4.86 -1.42
N LEU A 151 -11.25 4.76 -2.01
CA LEU A 151 -11.01 3.85 -3.14
C LEU A 151 -11.11 2.37 -2.72
N ALA A 152 -10.61 1.99 -1.55
CA ALA A 152 -10.77 0.62 -1.05
C ALA A 152 -12.26 0.23 -0.93
N ALA A 153 -13.11 1.13 -0.41
CA ALA A 153 -14.56 0.91 -0.32
C ALA A 153 -15.25 0.95 -1.70
N LYS A 154 -14.84 1.83 -2.62
CA LYS A 154 -15.40 1.93 -3.98
C LYS A 154 -15.20 0.65 -4.80
N HIS A 155 -14.08 -0.06 -4.61
CA HIS A 155 -13.68 -1.22 -5.40
C HIS A 155 -13.73 -2.57 -4.63
N ASP A 156 -14.30 -2.60 -3.41
CA ASP A 156 -14.31 -3.77 -2.49
C ASP A 156 -12.92 -4.44 -2.28
N VAL A 157 -11.89 -3.60 -2.13
CA VAL A 157 -10.50 -4.04 -1.90
C VAL A 157 -10.18 -4.03 -0.41
N GLU A 158 -9.50 -5.07 0.08
CA GLU A 158 -9.05 -5.14 1.47
C GLU A 158 -8.07 -4.01 1.77
N LEU A 159 -8.46 -3.12 2.69
CA LEU A 159 -7.61 -2.01 3.11
C LEU A 159 -6.69 -2.47 4.24
N ARG A 160 -5.37 -2.41 3.99
CA ARG A 160 -4.34 -2.79 4.95
C ARG A 160 -3.26 -1.72 5.04
N ASP A 161 -2.86 -1.32 6.24
CA ASP A 161 -1.74 -0.40 6.46
C ASP A 161 -0.68 -1.01 7.39
N ARG A 162 0.43 -1.41 6.77
CA ARG A 162 1.53 -2.11 7.46
C ARG A 162 2.29 -1.22 8.44
N ARG A 163 2.15 0.11 8.38
CA ARG A 163 2.73 1.04 9.37
C ARG A 163 1.88 1.07 10.63
N ALA A 164 0.55 1.10 10.47
CA ALA A 164 -0.39 0.94 11.59
C ALA A 164 -0.14 -0.39 12.34
N GLU A 165 -0.01 -1.49 11.59
CA GLU A 165 0.36 -2.80 12.16
C GLU A 165 1.68 -2.73 12.94
N GLN A 166 2.77 -2.25 12.32
CA GLN A 166 4.08 -2.16 12.97
C GLN A 166 4.10 -1.31 14.25
N VAL A 167 3.38 -0.18 14.31
CA VAL A 167 3.36 0.67 15.53
C VAL A 167 2.44 0.11 16.63
N ILE A 168 1.58 -0.85 16.32
CA ILE A 168 0.79 -1.64 17.29
C ILE A 168 1.60 -2.85 17.75
N GLU A 169 2.10 -3.67 16.83
CA GLU A 169 2.80 -4.93 17.09
C GLU A 169 4.14 -4.68 17.80
N HIS A 170 5.02 -3.87 17.18
CA HIS A 170 6.35 -3.52 17.67
C HIS A 170 6.36 -2.17 18.40
N SER A 171 5.36 -1.94 19.25
CA SER A 171 5.14 -0.65 19.91
C SER A 171 6.32 -0.15 20.74
N GLU A 172 7.08 -1.04 21.37
CA GLU A 172 8.30 -0.78 22.14
C GLU A 172 9.39 -0.07 21.31
N CYS A 173 9.39 -0.26 19.99
CA CYS A 173 10.28 0.44 19.09
C CYS A 173 9.89 1.92 18.89
N PHE A 174 8.66 2.35 19.21
CA PHE A 174 8.09 3.67 18.85
C PHE A 174 7.53 4.45 20.05
N GLU A 175 7.04 5.69 19.83
CA GLU A 175 6.39 6.47 20.90
C GLU A 175 5.08 5.83 21.42
N THR A 176 4.49 4.87 20.69
CA THR A 176 3.34 4.08 21.15
C THR A 176 3.66 3.17 22.34
N GLY A 177 4.89 2.68 22.47
CA GLY A 177 5.34 1.90 23.63
C GLY A 177 5.44 2.76 24.90
N ALA A 178 5.89 4.01 24.75
CA ALA A 178 5.88 5.00 25.83
C ALA A 178 4.48 5.61 26.11
N ASN A 179 3.51 5.42 25.21
CA ASN A 179 2.18 5.99 25.28
C ASN A 179 1.08 4.94 24.99
N PRO A 180 0.72 4.10 25.97
CA PRO A 180 -0.30 3.06 25.81
C PRO A 180 -1.68 3.57 25.37
N LYS A 181 -2.02 4.84 25.67
CA LYS A 181 -3.27 5.45 25.20
C LYS A 181 -3.26 5.69 23.70
N LEU A 182 -2.13 6.14 23.15
CA LEU A 182 -1.96 6.29 21.70
C LEU A 182 -1.96 4.93 21.00
N LYS A 183 -1.29 3.91 21.56
CA LYS A 183 -1.35 2.52 21.05
C LYS A 183 -2.80 2.03 20.95
N ALA A 184 -3.55 2.10 22.05
CA ALA A 184 -4.94 1.64 22.10
C ALA A 184 -5.88 2.44 21.18
N ALA A 185 -5.64 3.74 21.02
CA ALA A 185 -6.39 4.57 20.06
C ALA A 185 -6.12 4.14 18.61
N ILE A 186 -4.84 3.98 18.22
CA ILE A 186 -4.48 3.53 16.88
C ILE A 186 -5.06 2.13 16.61
N GLU A 187 -4.95 1.19 17.55
CA GLU A 187 -5.51 -0.16 17.41
C GLU A 187 -7.05 -0.15 17.24
N LYS A 188 -7.78 0.61 18.07
CA LYS A 188 -9.24 0.76 17.94
C LYS A 188 -9.62 1.35 16.57
N HIS A 189 -8.99 2.45 16.18
CA HIS A 189 -9.36 3.16 14.97
C HIS A 189 -8.84 2.48 13.70
N TYR A 190 -7.80 1.64 13.77
CA TYR A 190 -7.36 0.80 12.66
C TYR A 190 -8.42 -0.24 12.28
N LYS A 191 -9.04 -0.90 13.27
CA LYS A 191 -10.15 -1.86 13.05
C LYS A 191 -11.35 -1.19 12.36
N ILE A 192 -11.68 0.05 12.74
CA ILE A 192 -12.77 0.84 12.09
C ILE A 192 -12.37 1.28 10.66
N PHE A 193 -11.08 1.55 10.43
CA PHE A 193 -10.53 1.94 9.14
C PHE A 193 -10.51 0.77 8.15
N THR A 194 -10.10 -0.43 8.57
CA THR A 194 -10.00 -1.61 7.68
C THR A 194 -11.34 -2.30 7.43
N ASP A 195 -12.35 -2.13 8.30
CA ASP A 195 -13.71 -2.63 8.08
C ASP A 195 -14.29 -2.15 6.75
N ARG A 196 -14.64 -3.09 5.86
CA ARG A 196 -15.17 -2.81 4.52
C ARG A 196 -16.52 -2.08 4.54
N ASN A 197 -17.29 -2.22 5.63
CA ASN A 197 -18.63 -1.65 5.77
C ASN A 197 -18.62 -0.13 6.03
N THR A 198 -17.49 0.43 6.49
CA THR A 198 -17.37 1.88 6.76
C THR A 198 -16.94 2.65 5.52
N LYS A 199 -17.53 3.82 5.25
CA LYS A 199 -17.12 4.72 4.16
C LYS A 199 -16.20 5.82 4.69
N ALA A 200 -15.30 6.33 3.84
CA ALA A 200 -14.31 7.33 4.25
C ALA A 200 -14.92 8.60 4.87
N ILE A 201 -16.06 9.03 4.33
CA ILE A 201 -16.77 10.25 4.74
C ILE A 201 -17.45 10.13 6.13
N ASP A 202 -17.75 8.91 6.57
CA ASP A 202 -18.45 8.62 7.83
C ASP A 202 -17.48 8.46 9.02
N ILE A 203 -16.21 8.11 8.75
CA ILE A 203 -15.18 7.84 9.78
C ILE A 203 -13.95 8.80 9.75
N PRO A 204 -14.10 10.12 9.49
CA PRO A 204 -12.96 11.02 9.30
C PRO A 204 -12.04 11.11 10.53
N TYR A 205 -12.60 10.97 11.75
CA TYR A 205 -11.80 10.91 12.97
C TYR A 205 -10.92 9.66 13.05
N SER A 206 -11.45 8.47 12.73
CA SER A 206 -10.67 7.22 12.70
C SER A 206 -9.53 7.30 11.69
N ILE A 207 -9.79 7.86 10.51
CA ILE A 207 -8.77 8.10 9.48
C ILE A 207 -7.69 9.07 10.00
N LYS A 208 -8.08 10.14 10.71
CA LYS A 208 -7.15 11.08 11.35
C LYS A 208 -6.20 10.35 12.30
N VAL A 209 -6.73 9.54 13.21
CA VAL A 209 -5.94 8.75 14.19
C VAL A 209 -5.03 7.73 13.50
N VAL A 210 -5.53 6.93 12.56
CA VAL A 210 -4.73 5.90 11.87
C VAL A 210 -3.60 6.51 11.05
N SER A 211 -3.82 7.69 10.43
CA SER A 211 -2.78 8.38 9.64
C SER A 211 -1.55 8.80 10.46
N LEU A 212 -1.67 8.92 11.80
CA LEU A 212 -0.54 9.19 12.69
C LEU A 212 0.52 8.08 12.66
N SER A 213 0.10 6.83 12.43
CA SER A 213 1.00 5.66 12.32
C SER A 213 2.10 5.86 11.28
N HIS A 214 1.80 6.62 10.22
CA HIS A 214 2.77 6.97 9.19
C HIS A 214 3.91 7.82 9.77
N ALA A 215 3.56 8.92 10.44
CA ALA A 215 4.52 9.82 11.08
C ALA A 215 5.34 9.10 12.18
N ILE A 216 4.66 8.32 13.03
CA ILE A 216 5.28 7.52 14.10
C ILE A 216 6.32 6.54 13.53
N SER A 217 6.02 5.88 12.40
CA SER A 217 6.95 4.95 11.75
C SER A 217 8.24 5.63 11.26
N PHE A 218 8.14 6.89 10.82
CA PHE A 218 9.28 7.75 10.44
C PHE A 218 9.91 8.53 11.61
N ARG A 219 9.45 8.28 12.84
CA ARG A 219 9.88 8.92 14.09
C ARG A 219 9.57 10.43 14.17
N GLU A 220 8.60 10.90 13.38
CA GLU A 220 8.01 12.22 13.57
C GLU A 220 7.09 12.23 14.81
N ARG A 221 7.25 13.25 15.66
CA ARG A 221 6.45 13.45 16.88
C ARG A 221 5.00 13.76 16.52
N VAL A 222 4.05 13.00 17.09
CA VAL A 222 2.60 13.23 16.94
C VAL A 222 2.21 14.65 17.41
N PRO A 223 1.30 15.36 16.70
CA PRO A 223 0.89 16.70 17.07
C PRO A 223 0.12 16.72 18.40
N GLU A 224 0.46 17.68 19.26
CA GLU A 224 -0.18 17.86 20.58
C GLU A 224 -1.59 18.45 20.50
N THR A 225 -2.00 18.90 19.31
CA THR A 225 -3.25 19.61 19.04
C THR A 225 -3.91 19.07 17.78
N GLU A 226 -5.24 19.03 17.76
CA GLU A 226 -5.99 18.59 16.61
C GLU A 226 -5.91 19.56 15.43
N PHE A 227 -6.27 19.05 14.27
CA PHE A 227 -6.44 19.80 13.04
C PHE A 227 -7.66 19.28 12.29
N ASP A 228 -8.22 20.13 11.44
CA ASP A 228 -9.53 19.88 10.83
C ASP A 228 -9.48 20.08 9.32
N THR A 229 -10.51 19.55 8.66
CA THR A 229 -10.75 19.69 7.23
C THR A 229 -12.23 19.97 7.04
N TYR A 230 -12.58 20.95 6.19
CA TYR A 230 -13.98 21.23 5.86
C TYR A 230 -14.62 20.03 5.15
N TYR A 231 -15.84 19.67 5.54
CA TYR A 231 -16.59 18.54 5.00
C TYR A 231 -16.75 18.63 3.47
N ASP A 232 -17.02 19.83 2.95
CA ASP A 232 -17.15 20.09 1.50
C ASP A 232 -15.86 19.77 0.71
N ASN A 233 -14.68 19.94 1.32
CA ASN A 233 -13.42 19.55 0.70
C ASN A 233 -13.37 18.02 0.53
N LEU A 234 -13.85 17.27 1.52
CA LEU A 234 -13.89 15.80 1.51
C LEU A 234 -14.91 15.29 0.48
N LEU A 235 -16.12 15.87 0.44
CA LEU A 235 -17.13 15.55 -0.57
C LEU A 235 -16.64 15.80 -2.00
N ALA A 236 -15.92 16.90 -2.23
CA ALA A 236 -15.40 17.22 -3.55
C ALA A 236 -14.22 16.32 -3.97
N ILE A 237 -13.42 15.83 -3.01
CA ILE A 237 -12.43 14.77 -3.26
C ILE A 237 -13.15 13.45 -3.60
N VAL A 238 -14.16 13.04 -2.82
CA VAL A 238 -15.00 11.86 -3.09
C VAL A 238 -15.58 11.90 -4.50
N LYS A 239 -16.25 13.00 -4.87
CA LYS A 239 -16.85 13.19 -6.20
C LYS A 239 -15.85 13.03 -7.34
N TYR A 240 -14.60 13.46 -7.16
CA TYR A 240 -13.55 13.27 -8.15
C TYR A 240 -13.13 11.79 -8.25
N LEU A 241 -12.85 11.14 -7.11
CA LEU A 241 -12.48 9.71 -7.08
C LEU A 241 -13.58 8.81 -7.66
N ASP A 242 -14.84 9.16 -7.45
CA ASP A 242 -15.99 8.45 -8.03
C ASP A 242 -16.03 8.57 -9.55
N SER A 243 -15.63 9.73 -10.11
CA SER A 243 -15.55 9.95 -11.56
C SER A 243 -14.38 9.23 -12.27
N LEU A 244 -13.44 8.64 -11.52
CA LEU A 244 -12.37 7.82 -12.11
C LEU A 244 -12.95 6.49 -12.63
N VAL A 245 -12.64 6.17 -13.89
CA VAL A 245 -13.21 5.05 -14.67
C VAL A 245 -12.35 3.77 -14.66
N TYR A 246 -11.36 3.69 -13.76
CA TYR A 246 -10.53 2.49 -13.56
C TYR A 246 -11.35 1.34 -12.97
N ASN A 247 -10.97 0.10 -13.24
CA ASN A 247 -11.73 -1.09 -12.81
C ASN A 247 -11.16 -1.68 -11.51
N MET A 248 -9.86 -1.99 -11.51
CA MET A 248 -9.12 -2.56 -10.39
C MET A 248 -8.25 -1.50 -9.71
N VAL A 249 -8.03 -1.67 -8.40
CA VAL A 249 -7.13 -0.80 -7.63
C VAL A 249 -6.30 -1.58 -6.62
N GLU A 250 -4.99 -1.30 -6.57
CA GLU A 250 -4.10 -1.74 -5.51
C GLU A 250 -3.82 -0.56 -4.56
N ILE A 251 -4.16 -0.70 -3.28
CA ILE A 251 -4.05 0.37 -2.28
C ILE A 251 -2.81 0.18 -1.41
N ASN A 252 -1.88 1.14 -1.44
CA ASN A 252 -0.55 1.07 -0.79
C ASN A 252 0.12 -0.32 -1.01
N PRO A 253 0.26 -0.80 -2.26
CA PRO A 253 0.91 -2.08 -2.49
C PRO A 253 2.40 -1.95 -2.13
N LYS A 254 2.95 -3.02 -1.54
CA LYS A 254 4.38 -3.11 -1.26
C LYS A 254 5.04 -3.87 -2.41
N ILE A 255 5.75 -3.14 -3.25
CA ILE A 255 6.30 -3.62 -4.53
C ILE A 255 7.83 -3.56 -4.56
N ASP A 256 8.49 -3.80 -3.41
CA ASP A 256 9.95 -3.91 -3.30
C ASP A 256 10.52 -4.83 -4.38
N CYS A 257 11.46 -4.33 -5.18
CA CYS A 257 12.27 -5.13 -6.10
C CYS A 257 13.67 -5.33 -5.49
N GLU A 258 14.50 -6.20 -6.08
CA GLU A 258 15.83 -6.51 -5.54
C GLU A 258 16.73 -5.28 -5.28
N TYR A 259 16.53 -4.18 -6.03
CA TYR A 259 17.32 -2.95 -5.94
C TYR A 259 16.89 -1.98 -4.83
N PHE A 260 15.58 -1.84 -4.58
CA PHE A 260 15.05 -0.81 -3.69
C PHE A 260 13.63 -1.10 -3.19
N ARG A 261 13.27 -0.45 -2.07
CA ARG A 261 11.92 -0.52 -1.48
C ARG A 261 10.97 0.46 -2.15
N ALA A 262 9.74 0.01 -2.42
CA ALA A 262 8.78 0.74 -3.24
C ALA A 262 7.34 0.59 -2.71
N GLU A 263 6.74 1.74 -2.37
CA GLU A 263 5.42 1.85 -1.77
C GLU A 263 4.65 3.04 -2.39
N PRO A 264 4.11 2.90 -3.61
CA PRO A 264 3.23 3.90 -4.21
C PRO A 264 1.94 4.09 -3.39
N ASN A 265 1.23 5.19 -3.60
CA ASN A 265 -0.08 5.37 -2.95
C ASN A 265 -1.10 4.37 -3.45
N ILE A 266 -1.27 4.32 -4.77
CA ILE A 266 -2.30 3.59 -5.51
C ILE A 266 -1.70 3.11 -6.83
N ILE A 267 -2.09 1.93 -7.30
CA ILE A 267 -1.97 1.51 -8.70
C ILE A 267 -3.37 1.20 -9.22
N PHE A 268 -3.74 1.71 -10.41
CA PHE A 268 -5.00 1.37 -11.07
C PHE A 268 -4.75 0.45 -12.27
N ASP A 269 -5.61 -0.56 -12.43
CA ASP A 269 -5.64 -1.57 -13.51
C ASP A 269 -4.33 -2.36 -13.80
N GLY A 270 -3.27 -2.08 -13.05
CA GLY A 270 -1.91 -2.56 -13.31
C GLY A 270 -1.18 -1.75 -14.39
N GLU A 271 -1.71 -0.58 -14.77
CA GLU A 271 -1.20 0.28 -15.86
C GLU A 271 -0.93 1.73 -15.42
N VAL A 272 -1.50 2.18 -14.29
CA VAL A 272 -1.39 3.58 -13.82
C VAL A 272 -0.84 3.66 -12.40
N VAL A 273 0.29 4.34 -12.20
CA VAL A 273 0.79 4.69 -10.85
C VAL A 273 0.21 6.04 -10.44
N PHE A 274 -0.66 6.05 -9.43
CA PHE A 274 -1.37 7.24 -8.95
C PHE A 274 -0.82 7.67 -7.59
N GLN A 275 -0.18 8.83 -7.55
CA GLN A 275 0.47 9.42 -6.37
C GLN A 275 -0.33 10.60 -5.83
N ILE A 276 -0.54 10.64 -4.52
CA ILE A 276 -1.19 11.77 -3.84
C ILE A 276 -0.11 12.74 -3.36
N LYS A 277 -0.20 14.03 -3.70
CA LYS A 277 0.67 15.11 -3.20
C LYS A 277 -0.16 16.35 -2.83
N VAL A 278 -0.59 16.42 -1.57
CA VAL A 278 -1.35 17.55 -1.02
C VAL A 278 -0.47 18.80 -0.96
N SER A 279 -0.84 19.88 -1.66
CA SER A 279 -0.03 21.11 -1.68
C SER A 279 -0.83 22.35 -2.08
N LYS A 280 -0.44 23.52 -1.57
CA LYS A 280 -0.95 24.83 -2.05
C LYS A 280 -0.25 25.35 -3.32
N LEU A 281 0.76 24.64 -3.81
CA LEU A 281 1.66 25.07 -4.88
C LEU A 281 1.34 24.25 -6.14
N LYS A 282 1.04 24.90 -7.27
CA LYS A 282 0.73 24.21 -8.54
C LYS A 282 1.91 23.35 -9.01
N SER A 283 3.11 23.92 -8.95
CA SER A 283 4.37 23.26 -9.26
C SER A 283 4.77 22.10 -8.32
N LEU A 284 4.04 21.93 -7.21
CA LEU A 284 4.45 21.13 -6.05
C LEU A 284 5.82 21.57 -5.46
N ASP A 285 6.24 22.80 -5.74
CA ASP A 285 7.56 23.37 -5.42
C ASP A 285 7.40 24.81 -4.92
N ARG A 286 8.26 25.27 -4.00
CA ARG A 286 8.23 26.67 -3.54
C ARG A 286 8.94 27.62 -4.50
N ASN A 287 9.82 27.10 -5.34
CA ASN A 287 10.76 27.86 -6.16
C ASN A 287 10.42 27.80 -7.66
N ARG A 288 9.21 27.36 -8.02
CA ARG A 288 8.72 27.23 -9.41
C ARG A 288 7.23 27.53 -9.49
N GLU A 289 6.79 28.04 -10.63
CA GLU A 289 5.36 28.29 -10.91
C GLU A 289 4.68 27.06 -11.55
N VAL A 290 5.38 26.40 -12.47
CA VAL A 290 4.94 25.21 -13.21
C VAL A 290 5.56 23.94 -12.61
N ILE A 291 4.84 22.81 -12.71
CA ILE A 291 5.34 21.50 -12.27
C ILE A 291 6.56 21.07 -13.10
N SER A 292 7.51 20.40 -12.47
CA SER A 292 8.67 19.83 -13.16
C SER A 292 8.50 18.33 -13.29
N SER A 293 8.87 17.77 -14.45
CA SER A 293 8.90 16.32 -14.68
C SER A 293 9.75 15.55 -13.66
N ARG A 294 10.72 16.22 -13.01
CA ARG A 294 11.44 15.71 -11.82
C ARG A 294 10.52 15.24 -10.68
N ARG A 295 9.27 15.71 -10.59
CA ARG A 295 8.28 15.25 -9.61
C ARG A 295 7.77 13.83 -9.90
N PHE A 296 7.91 13.34 -11.13
CA PHE A 296 7.50 12.00 -11.57
C PHE A 296 8.62 10.95 -11.41
N VAL A 297 9.86 11.36 -11.12
CA VAL A 297 11.03 10.45 -10.95
C VAL A 297 10.82 9.40 -9.84
N GLN A 298 10.07 9.74 -8.79
CA GLN A 298 9.67 8.77 -7.75
C GLN A 298 8.68 7.71 -8.30
N LEU A 299 7.78 8.10 -9.19
CA LEU A 299 6.77 7.21 -9.78
C LEU A 299 7.38 6.29 -10.85
N LEU A 300 8.42 6.73 -11.56
CA LEU A 300 9.21 5.87 -12.47
C LEU A 300 9.92 4.73 -11.73
N LEU A 301 10.38 4.96 -10.50
CA LEU A 301 10.94 3.90 -9.66
C LEU A 301 9.86 2.91 -9.24
N TYR A 302 8.66 3.39 -8.87
CA TYR A 302 7.51 2.50 -8.61
C TYR A 302 7.10 1.71 -9.88
N SER A 303 7.12 2.35 -11.04
CA SER A 303 6.84 1.75 -12.36
C SER A 303 7.78 0.56 -12.66
N PHE A 304 9.10 0.76 -12.55
CA PHE A 304 10.08 -0.33 -12.72
C PHE A 304 9.96 -1.42 -11.66
N ALA A 305 9.71 -1.05 -10.39
CA ALA A 305 9.57 -2.04 -9.32
C ALA A 305 8.31 -2.92 -9.51
N TYR A 306 7.21 -2.35 -10.01
CA TYR A 306 6.01 -3.08 -10.41
C TYR A 306 6.30 -4.03 -11.59
N TYR A 307 7.05 -3.56 -12.60
CA TYR A 307 7.50 -4.39 -13.72
C TYR A 307 8.35 -5.58 -13.25
N LYS A 308 9.34 -5.36 -12.38
CA LYS A 308 10.18 -6.43 -11.81
C LYS A 308 9.41 -7.44 -10.96
N LEU A 309 8.26 -7.07 -10.41
CA LEU A 309 7.40 -7.94 -9.61
C LEU A 309 6.34 -8.70 -10.45
N THR A 310 5.87 -8.12 -11.57
CA THR A 310 4.66 -8.59 -12.27
C THR A 310 4.83 -8.85 -13.78
N GLY A 311 5.94 -8.40 -14.38
CA GLY A 311 6.14 -8.34 -15.84
C GLY A 311 5.33 -7.26 -16.56
N LYS A 312 4.41 -6.55 -15.89
CA LYS A 312 3.58 -5.50 -16.49
C LYS A 312 4.32 -4.16 -16.56
N LYS A 313 4.20 -3.44 -17.68
CA LYS A 313 4.66 -2.05 -17.79
C LYS A 313 3.54 -1.10 -17.36
N ILE A 314 3.83 -0.19 -16.44
CA ILE A 314 2.96 0.97 -16.17
C ILE A 314 3.09 1.94 -17.35
N LEU A 315 1.96 2.36 -17.91
CA LEU A 315 1.84 3.22 -19.09
C LEU A 315 1.56 4.68 -18.73
N LYS A 316 1.08 4.95 -17.52
CA LYS A 316 0.66 6.30 -17.09
C LYS A 316 1.10 6.60 -15.67
N LEU A 317 1.66 7.78 -15.46
CA LEU A 317 1.99 8.32 -14.14
C LEU A 317 1.07 9.49 -13.83
N VAL A 318 0.45 9.46 -12.65
CA VAL A 318 -0.50 10.49 -12.21
C VAL A 318 -0.07 11.05 -10.86
N ILE A 319 -0.05 12.38 -10.75
CA ILE A 319 0.06 13.07 -9.46
C ILE A 319 -1.22 13.86 -9.21
N TYR A 320 -2.00 13.47 -8.20
CA TYR A 320 -3.19 14.21 -7.77
C TYR A 320 -2.88 15.12 -6.58
N ASN A 321 -3.21 16.39 -6.72
CA ASN A 321 -3.19 17.39 -5.64
C ASN A 321 -4.62 17.78 -5.23
N PRO A 322 -5.21 17.09 -4.24
CA PRO A 322 -6.59 17.33 -3.80
C PRO A 322 -6.85 18.72 -3.22
N LEU A 323 -5.81 19.45 -2.77
CA LEU A 323 -6.01 20.77 -2.15
C LEU A 323 -6.25 21.87 -3.20
N LEU A 324 -5.73 21.70 -4.42
CA LEU A 324 -6.03 22.58 -5.54
C LEU A 324 -7.03 21.96 -6.53
N ASN A 325 -7.30 20.66 -6.43
CA ASN A 325 -7.91 19.83 -7.46
C ASN A 325 -7.25 20.03 -8.82
N TYR A 326 -5.95 19.76 -8.85
CA TYR A 326 -5.21 19.49 -10.07
C TYR A 326 -4.78 18.04 -10.09
N GLU A 327 -4.97 17.40 -11.24
CA GLU A 327 -4.28 16.20 -11.65
C GLU A 327 -3.15 16.60 -12.62
N TYR A 328 -1.98 15.98 -12.45
CA TYR A 328 -0.86 16.12 -13.38
C TYR A 328 -0.59 14.74 -13.97
N VAL A 329 -0.82 14.58 -15.27
CA VAL A 329 -0.68 13.31 -15.98
C VAL A 329 0.58 13.33 -16.85
N MET A 330 1.28 12.21 -16.87
CA MET A 330 2.42 11.93 -17.74
C MET A 330 2.22 10.52 -18.30
N GLU A 331 1.86 10.43 -19.58
CA GLU A 331 1.92 9.15 -20.31
C GLU A 331 3.38 8.71 -20.47
N LEU A 332 3.61 7.41 -20.62
CA LEU A 332 4.91 6.81 -20.82
C LEU A 332 4.95 6.05 -22.15
N ASP A 333 5.92 6.41 -22.99
CA ASP A 333 6.35 5.56 -24.10
C ASP A 333 6.97 4.25 -23.58
N ASP A 334 7.25 3.31 -24.49
CA ASP A 334 7.78 2.00 -24.10
C ASP A 334 9.17 2.10 -23.43
N ILE A 335 9.22 1.92 -22.11
CA ILE A 335 10.45 2.07 -21.33
C ILE A 335 11.38 0.86 -21.55
N ASP A 336 12.62 1.17 -21.95
CA ASP A 336 13.77 0.27 -21.84
C ASP A 336 14.16 0.07 -20.37
N TYR A 337 13.55 -0.95 -19.75
CA TYR A 337 13.84 -1.35 -18.37
C TYR A 337 15.17 -2.11 -18.23
N GLU A 338 15.73 -2.68 -19.30
CA GLU A 338 17.03 -3.36 -19.24
C GLU A 338 18.16 -2.34 -19.04
N LEU A 339 18.15 -1.25 -19.82
CA LEU A 339 19.07 -0.14 -19.64
C LEU A 339 18.85 0.59 -18.31
N PHE A 340 17.62 0.63 -17.80
CA PHE A 340 17.35 1.16 -16.46
C PHE A 340 17.98 0.27 -15.37
N GLU A 341 17.79 -1.04 -15.45
CA GLU A 341 18.35 -2.02 -14.51
C GLU A 341 19.89 -1.96 -14.48
N VAL A 342 20.52 -1.84 -15.66
CA VAL A 342 21.96 -1.64 -15.82
C VAL A 342 22.45 -0.31 -15.21
N ALA A 343 21.60 0.71 -15.11
CA ALA A 343 21.92 1.96 -14.39
C ALA A 343 21.74 1.81 -12.87
N LEU A 344 20.68 1.13 -12.43
CA LEU A 344 20.35 0.85 -11.03
C LEU A 344 21.42 -0.02 -10.36
N ASP A 345 21.78 -1.16 -10.95
CA ASP A 345 22.80 -2.08 -10.44
C ASP A 345 24.12 -1.36 -10.11
N LYS A 346 24.58 -0.51 -11.03
CA LYS A 346 25.86 0.22 -10.91
C LYS A 346 25.85 1.31 -9.85
N ASP A 347 24.70 1.91 -9.54
CA ASP A 347 24.59 2.95 -8.51
C ASP A 347 24.22 2.37 -7.14
N VAL A 348 23.36 1.34 -7.08
CA VAL A 348 23.03 0.63 -5.83
C VAL A 348 24.23 -0.15 -5.29
N THR A 349 25.02 -0.81 -6.16
CA THR A 349 26.28 -1.45 -5.75
C THR A 349 27.27 -0.41 -5.23
N ALA A 350 27.42 0.74 -5.89
CA ALA A 350 28.29 1.82 -5.43
C ALA A 350 27.81 2.45 -4.10
N PHE A 351 26.50 2.57 -3.91
CA PHE A 351 25.90 2.99 -2.64
C PHE A 351 26.29 2.02 -1.51
N GLN A 352 26.18 0.70 -1.71
CA GLN A 352 26.54 -0.26 -0.66
C GLN A 352 28.03 -0.27 -0.32
N ILE A 353 28.91 -0.14 -1.33
CA ILE A 353 30.36 -0.01 -1.12
C ILE A 353 30.71 1.28 -0.34
N LYS A 354 29.89 2.33 -0.44
CA LYS A 354 30.06 3.59 0.29
C LYS A 354 29.42 3.61 1.68
N TYR A 355 28.38 2.81 1.92
CA TYR A 355 27.70 2.67 3.22
C TYR A 355 27.72 1.22 3.76
N PRO A 356 28.90 0.57 3.87
CA PRO A 356 29.03 -0.77 4.45
C PRO A 356 28.93 -0.68 5.98
N MET A 357 27.69 -0.72 6.47
CA MET A 357 27.31 -0.78 7.90
C MET A 357 27.78 0.42 8.77
N LEU A 358 26.83 1.29 9.09
CA LEU A 358 26.94 2.21 10.24
C LEU A 358 26.29 1.65 11.53
N TYR A 359 25.90 0.37 11.49
CA TYR A 359 25.45 -0.44 12.62
C TYR A 359 25.95 -1.87 12.43
N GLU A 360 27.20 -2.10 12.81
CA GLU A 360 27.53 -3.31 13.58
C GLU A 360 27.24 -2.96 15.04
N SER A 361 26.36 -3.73 15.68
CA SER A 361 26.10 -3.64 17.11
C SER A 361 25.61 -5.01 17.59
N ASP A 362 26.42 -5.61 18.46
CA ASP A 362 26.04 -6.64 19.42
C ASP A 362 25.67 -8.03 18.87
N ASP A 363 26.54 -8.58 17.99
CA ASP A 363 26.96 -9.99 18.15
C ASP A 363 28.00 -10.06 19.29
N SER A 364 27.55 -9.82 20.54
CA SER A 364 28.41 -9.80 21.72
C SER A 364 28.33 -11.10 22.52
N ASP A 365 29.41 -11.89 22.44
CA ASP A 365 29.82 -12.91 23.41
C ASP A 365 28.79 -13.96 23.88
N GLU A 366 28.48 -14.92 23.01
CA GLU A 366 28.32 -16.33 23.44
C GLU A 366 29.49 -17.19 22.97
N THR A 367 30.71 -16.87 23.44
CA THR A 367 31.82 -17.82 23.46
C THR A 367 31.60 -18.85 24.56
N GLY A 368 30.60 -19.71 24.37
CA GLY A 368 30.26 -20.85 25.25
C GLY A 368 31.34 -21.93 25.25
N SER A 369 32.52 -21.63 25.80
CA SER A 369 33.62 -22.57 25.96
C SER A 369 33.32 -23.53 27.13
N ASP A 370 32.54 -24.54 26.83
CA ASP A 370 32.21 -25.66 27.71
C ASP A 370 33.51 -26.40 28.10
N ASN A 371 34.00 -26.19 29.32
CA ASN A 371 35.12 -26.96 29.87
C ASN A 371 34.95 -27.18 31.37
N LYS A 372 35.15 -28.44 31.80
CA LYS A 372 34.79 -28.92 33.14
C LYS A 372 36.01 -29.21 33.98
N GLU A 373 36.12 -28.53 35.11
CA GLU A 373 36.91 -28.92 36.29
C GLU A 373 36.27 -28.14 37.47
N LYS A 374 35.80 -28.70 38.60
CA LYS A 374 36.42 -29.66 39.54
C LYS A 374 37.84 -29.19 39.88
N VAL A 375 38.16 -28.79 41.11
CA VAL A 375 37.99 -29.51 42.39
C VAL A 375 37.83 -28.52 43.55
N ASP A 376 37.49 -29.06 44.72
CA ASP A 376 37.54 -28.52 46.10
C ASP A 376 38.83 -27.68 46.39
N GLU A 377 38.95 -26.84 47.42
CA GLU A 377 38.30 -26.80 48.76
C GLU A 377 37.73 -25.42 49.15
#